data_AF-A0A942RIR1-F1
#
_entry.id   AF-A0A942RIR1-F1
#
_cell.length_a   1.000
_cell.length_b   1.000
_cell.length_c   1.000
_cell.angle_alpha   90.00
_cell.angle_beta   90.00
_cell.angle_gamma   90.00
#
_symmetry.space_group_name_H-M   'P 1'
#
loop_
_entity.id
_entity.type
_entity.pdbx_description
1 polymer ?
#
loop_
_entity_poly.entity_id
_entity_poly.type
_entity_poly.pdbx_seq_one_letter_code
_entity_poly.pdbx_strand_id
1 'polypeptide(L)'
;MKKQLLFVCTGNTCRSPLAKVFTQTRLAQSGIEDWGVDSAGLAVMAPSPASSHAVTVAWEYGSDLSLHRSRQLTADMLDCADLVLVMTTHQKSLLMQKLPRMLEKIYTLGEFAGRPGDISDPFGGSLERYRQTAGELLELTRLVVEKIEKEAD
;
A
#
# COMPACT_ATOMS: atom_id res chain seq x y z
N MET A 1 -1.51 10.91 -19.02
CA MET A 1 -0.58 10.55 -17.93
C MET A 1 -1.26 9.50 -17.08
N LYS A 2 -0.53 8.51 -16.57
CA LYS A 2 -1.09 7.51 -15.66
C LYS A 2 -1.36 8.14 -14.29
N LYS A 3 -2.54 7.92 -13.73
CA LYS A 3 -2.84 8.26 -12.33
C LYS A 3 -1.91 7.48 -11.40
N GLN A 4 -1.60 8.01 -10.22
CA GLN A 4 -0.64 7.41 -9.28
C GLN A 4 -1.30 7.05 -7.95
N LEU A 5 -1.23 5.77 -7.60
CA LEU A 5 -1.61 5.23 -6.30
C LEU A 5 -0.36 4.96 -5.45
N LEU A 6 -0.31 5.56 -4.27
CA LEU A 6 0.79 5.40 -3.32
C LEU A 6 0.33 4.71 -2.02
N PHE A 7 0.86 3.53 -1.74
CA PHE A 7 0.66 2.87 -0.45
C PHE A 7 1.69 3.31 0.58
N VAL A 8 1.26 3.63 1.80
CA VAL A 8 2.15 4.11 2.85
C VAL A 8 1.99 3.27 4.13
N CYS A 9 3.11 2.81 4.68
CA CYS A 9 3.13 2.23 6.02
C CYS A 9 4.29 2.83 6.84
N THR A 10 4.66 2.22 7.97
CA THR A 10 5.73 2.76 8.81
C THR A 10 7.11 2.59 8.15
N GLY A 11 7.57 1.35 7.96
CA GLY A 11 8.94 1.07 7.49
C GLY A 11 9.07 0.72 6.00
N ASN A 12 7.96 0.58 5.27
CA ASN A 12 7.95 0.16 3.86
C ASN A 12 8.69 -1.16 3.58
N THR A 13 8.58 -2.11 4.51
CA THR A 13 9.19 -3.45 4.39
C THR A 13 8.17 -4.59 4.46
N CYS A 14 6.93 -4.31 4.89
CA CYS A 14 5.90 -5.34 5.14
C CYS A 14 4.59 -5.01 4.42
N ARG A 15 3.74 -4.17 5.04
CA ARG A 15 2.36 -3.88 4.59
C ARG A 15 2.26 -3.15 3.26
N SER A 16 2.91 -1.98 3.11
CA SER A 16 2.79 -1.19 1.88
C SER A 16 3.43 -1.83 0.63
N PRO A 17 4.56 -2.56 0.72
CA PRO A 17 5.07 -3.32 -0.41
C PRO A 17 4.13 -4.46 -0.84
N LEU A 18 3.55 -5.20 0.11
CA LEU A 18 2.56 -6.24 -0.18
C LEU A 18 1.33 -5.65 -0.89
N ALA A 19 0.78 -4.56 -0.34
CA ALA A 19 -0.35 -3.85 -0.95
C ALA A 19 -0.05 -3.44 -2.40
N LYS A 20 1.14 -2.86 -2.64
CA LYS A 20 1.60 -2.48 -3.98
C LYS A 20 1.56 -3.66 -4.94
N VAL A 21 2.25 -4.75 -4.64
CA VAL A 21 2.38 -5.86 -5.60
C VAL A 21 1.04 -6.57 -5.83
N PHE A 22 0.20 -6.70 -4.80
CA PHE A 22 -1.14 -7.28 -4.97
C PHE A 22 -2.03 -6.40 -5.85
N THR A 23 -2.00 -5.08 -5.67
CA THR A 23 -2.74 -4.16 -6.54
C THR A 23 -2.17 -4.16 -7.96
N GLN A 24 -0.84 -4.15 -8.15
CA GLN A 24 -0.22 -4.20 -9.48
C GLN A 24 -0.62 -5.45 -10.26
N THR A 25 -0.51 -6.62 -9.62
CA THR A 25 -0.93 -7.90 -10.22
C THR A 25 -2.39 -7.85 -10.64
N ARG A 26 -3.26 -7.29 -9.81
CA ARG A 26 -4.69 -7.24 -10.08
C ARG A 26 -5.07 -6.24 -11.16
N LEU A 27 -4.48 -5.05 -11.17
CA LEU A 27 -4.66 -4.08 -12.26
C LEU A 27 -4.24 -4.68 -13.61
N ALA A 28 -3.12 -5.39 -13.64
CA ALA A 28 -2.66 -6.08 -14.85
C ALA A 28 -3.63 -7.17 -15.30
N GLN A 29 -4.19 -7.96 -14.37
CA GLN A 29 -5.21 -8.97 -14.67
C GLN A 29 -6.52 -8.37 -15.18
N SER A 30 -6.91 -7.19 -14.68
CA SER A 30 -8.08 -6.43 -15.15
C SER A 30 -7.83 -5.65 -16.45
N GLY A 31 -6.59 -5.62 -16.97
CA GLY A 31 -6.25 -4.84 -18.16
C GLY A 31 -6.24 -3.31 -17.95
N ILE A 32 -6.13 -2.86 -16.70
CA ILE A 32 -6.13 -1.43 -16.35
C ILE A 32 -4.71 -0.90 -16.39
N GLU A 33 -4.40 -0.10 -17.40
CA GLU A 33 -3.05 0.44 -17.61
C GLU A 33 -2.90 1.90 -17.16
N ASP A 34 -4.00 2.60 -16.86
CA ASP A 34 -4.02 4.03 -16.54
C ASP A 34 -3.55 4.36 -15.13
N TRP A 35 -3.21 3.35 -14.32
CA TRP A 35 -2.74 3.52 -12.95
C TRP A 35 -1.31 2.99 -12.77
N GLY A 36 -0.43 3.88 -12.28
CA GLY A 36 0.82 3.51 -11.63
C GLY A 36 0.58 3.23 -10.15
N VAL A 37 1.30 2.25 -9.60
CA VAL A 37 1.20 1.87 -8.19
C VAL A 37 2.58 1.82 -7.57
N ASP A 38 2.73 2.47 -6.43
CA ASP A 38 3.97 2.48 -5.70
C ASP A 38 3.78 2.44 -4.18
N SER A 39 4.88 2.35 -3.41
CA SER A 39 4.81 2.29 -1.96
C SER A 39 5.93 3.05 -1.27
N ALA A 40 5.68 3.62 -0.09
CA ALA A 40 6.69 4.32 0.71
C ALA A 40 6.46 4.12 2.22
N GLY A 41 7.39 4.63 3.03
CA GLY A 41 7.40 4.48 4.48
C GLY A 41 7.52 5.83 5.20
N LEU A 42 6.80 5.99 6.30
CA LEU A 42 6.87 7.20 7.13
C LEU A 42 8.21 7.34 7.86
N ALA A 43 8.84 6.23 8.21
CA ALA A 43 10.08 6.17 8.99
C ALA A 43 11.03 5.12 8.37
N VAL A 44 11.83 5.57 7.40
CA VAL A 44 12.85 4.77 6.72
C VAL A 44 14.19 5.47 6.85
N MET A 45 15.09 4.88 7.64
CA MET A 45 16.44 5.44 7.85
C MET A 45 17.36 5.20 6.65
N ALA A 46 17.28 4.01 6.05
CA ALA A 46 18.05 3.61 4.87
C ALA A 46 17.27 2.57 4.06
N PRO A 47 17.50 2.48 2.74
CA PRO A 47 16.89 1.44 1.92
C PRO A 47 17.18 0.05 2.47
N SER A 48 16.12 -0.71 2.74
CA SER A 48 16.17 -2.07 3.26
C SER A 48 15.35 -3.00 2.37
N PRO A 49 15.68 -4.29 2.26
CA PRO A 49 14.80 -5.24 1.58
C PRO A 49 13.44 -5.33 2.29
N ALA A 50 12.43 -5.84 1.58
CA ALA A 50 11.21 -6.32 2.24
C ALA A 50 11.57 -7.37 3.30
N SER A 51 10.75 -7.51 4.35
CA SER A 51 10.99 -8.55 5.35
C SER A 51 10.90 -9.92 4.69
N SER A 52 11.68 -10.89 5.17
CA SER A 52 11.71 -12.24 4.59
C SER A 52 10.32 -12.87 4.56
N HIS A 53 9.53 -12.73 5.63
CA HIS A 53 8.15 -13.20 5.66
C HIS A 53 7.25 -12.47 4.66
N ALA A 54 7.42 -11.16 4.44
CA ALA A 54 6.68 -10.44 3.40
C ALA A 54 7.02 -10.96 2.00
N VAL A 55 8.29 -11.26 1.73
CA VAL A 55 8.71 -11.89 0.45
C VAL A 55 8.07 -13.27 0.30
N THR A 56 8.12 -14.11 1.35
CA THR A 56 7.51 -15.45 1.34
C THR A 56 6.02 -15.38 1.03
N VAL A 57 5.25 -14.56 1.74
CA VAL A 57 3.79 -14.49 1.49
C VAL A 57 3.47 -13.85 0.15
N ALA A 58 4.27 -12.89 -0.35
CA ALA A 58 4.08 -12.38 -1.71
C ALA A 58 4.17 -13.51 -2.74
N TRP A 59 5.16 -14.39 -2.62
CA TRP A 59 5.35 -15.54 -3.50
C TRP A 59 4.19 -16.54 -3.41
N GLU A 60 3.66 -16.79 -2.20
CA GLU A 60 2.48 -17.65 -2.00
C GLU A 60 1.26 -17.15 -2.80
N TYR A 61 1.19 -15.85 -3.09
CA TYR A 61 0.13 -15.23 -3.90
C TYR A 61 0.60 -14.81 -5.31
N GLY A 62 1.69 -15.40 -5.82
CA GLY A 62 2.15 -15.19 -7.19
C GLY A 62 2.73 -13.80 -7.48
N SER A 63 3.15 -13.07 -6.45
CA SER A 63 3.81 -11.76 -6.57
C SER A 63 5.26 -11.81 -6.06
N ASP A 64 6.12 -10.89 -6.49
CA ASP A 64 7.52 -10.86 -6.04
C ASP A 64 7.91 -9.53 -5.36
N LEU A 65 8.58 -9.64 -4.21
CA LEU A 65 9.15 -8.53 -3.44
C LEU A 65 10.67 -8.65 -3.26
N SER A 66 11.33 -9.63 -3.89
CA SER A 66 12.77 -9.88 -3.74
C SER A 66 13.64 -8.66 -4.09
N LEU A 67 13.22 -7.90 -5.10
CA LEU A 67 13.89 -6.69 -5.56
C LEU A 67 13.37 -5.40 -4.88
N HIS A 68 12.35 -5.50 -4.03
CA HIS A 68 11.82 -4.32 -3.32
C HIS A 68 12.89 -3.72 -2.42
N ARG A 69 12.95 -2.39 -2.38
CA ARG A 69 13.74 -1.64 -1.41
C ARG A 69 12.86 -0.57 -0.78
N SER A 70 12.89 -0.52 0.55
CA SER A 70 12.16 0.49 1.30
C SER A 70 12.64 1.88 0.92
N ARG A 71 11.71 2.83 0.92
CA ARG A 71 12.01 4.23 0.65
C ARG A 71 11.23 5.16 1.57
N GLN A 72 11.89 6.22 1.99
CA GLN A 72 11.29 7.27 2.80
C GLN A 72 10.25 8.01 1.97
N LEU A 73 9.07 8.21 2.55
CA LEU A 73 8.04 9.06 1.97
C LEU A 73 8.55 10.50 1.91
N THR A 74 8.42 11.13 0.73
CA THR A 74 8.77 12.53 0.48
C THR A 74 7.53 13.35 0.11
N ALA A 75 7.65 14.68 0.16
CA ALA A 75 6.59 15.57 -0.31
C ALA A 75 6.30 15.36 -1.80
N ASP A 76 7.34 15.25 -2.65
CA ASP A 76 7.18 15.03 -4.09
C ASP A 76 6.36 13.77 -4.41
N MET A 77 6.58 12.67 -3.68
CA MET A 77 5.80 11.44 -3.85
C MET A 77 4.32 11.68 -3.54
N LEU A 78 4.02 12.49 -2.54
CA LEU A 78 2.65 12.85 -2.19
C LEU A 78 2.06 13.79 -3.23
N ASP A 79 2.82 14.78 -3.71
CA ASP A 79 2.35 15.73 -4.73
C ASP A 79 2.03 15.01 -6.04
N CYS A 80 2.85 14.06 -6.46
CA CYS A 80 2.62 13.24 -7.66
C CYS A 80 1.52 12.18 -7.49
N ALA A 81 1.14 11.82 -6.26
CA ALA A 81 0.09 10.83 -6.03
C ALA A 81 -1.30 11.45 -6.27
N ASP A 82 -2.16 10.75 -7.00
CA ASP A 82 -3.59 11.07 -7.12
C ASP A 82 -4.39 10.42 -5.98
N LEU A 83 -3.90 9.30 -5.44
CA LEU A 83 -4.49 8.58 -4.32
C LEU A 83 -3.39 8.06 -3.39
N VAL A 84 -3.53 8.28 -2.08
CA VAL A 84 -2.61 7.80 -1.06
C VAL A 84 -3.38 6.92 -0.08
N LEU A 85 -2.95 5.66 0.05
CA LEU A 85 -3.59 4.68 0.94
C LEU A 85 -2.63 4.29 2.07
N VAL A 86 -2.95 4.71 3.29
CA VAL A 86 -2.21 4.35 4.51
C VAL A 86 -2.79 3.10 5.17
N MET A 87 -2.02 2.45 6.06
CA MET A 87 -2.45 1.22 6.73
C MET A 87 -3.31 1.47 7.97
N THR A 88 -3.14 2.63 8.63
CA THR A 88 -3.82 2.93 9.89
C THR A 88 -4.32 4.37 9.97
N THR A 89 -5.35 4.57 10.79
CA THR A 89 -5.91 5.90 11.08
C THR A 89 -4.87 6.80 11.76
N HIS A 90 -3.98 6.24 12.58
CA HIS A 90 -2.86 6.97 13.16
C HIS A 90 -1.90 7.51 12.08
N GLN A 91 -1.54 6.68 11.08
CA GLN A 91 -0.70 7.12 9.97
C GLN A 91 -1.37 8.23 9.15
N LYS A 92 -2.70 8.11 8.92
CA LYS A 92 -3.49 9.15 8.26
C LYS A 92 -3.40 10.47 9.03
N SER A 93 -3.68 10.45 10.33
CA SER A 93 -3.61 11.62 11.20
C SER A 93 -2.23 12.28 11.21
N LEU A 94 -1.15 11.49 11.25
CA LEU A 94 0.23 12.01 11.17
C LEU A 94 0.49 12.75 9.85
N LEU A 95 0.03 12.21 8.72
CA LEU A 95 0.19 12.87 7.42
C LEU A 95 -0.67 14.13 7.31
N MET A 96 -1.92 14.09 7.78
CA MET A 96 -2.82 15.25 7.77
C MET A 96 -2.27 16.43 8.56
N GLN A 97 -1.62 16.18 9.71
CA GLN A 97 -1.00 17.23 10.52
C GLN A 97 0.21 17.88 9.81
N LYS A 98 0.99 17.09 9.06
CA LYS A 98 2.17 17.59 8.36
C LYS A 98 1.86 18.29 7.05
N LEU A 99 0.78 17.87 6.36
CA LEU A 99 0.47 18.29 4.99
C LEU A 99 -1.03 18.55 4.81
N PRO A 100 -1.58 19.61 5.43
CA PRO A 100 -3.01 19.92 5.40
C PRO A 100 -3.55 20.31 4.01
N ARG A 101 -2.69 20.49 2.99
CA ARG A 101 -3.12 20.73 1.60
C ARG A 101 -3.46 19.45 0.83
N MET A 102 -3.12 18.27 1.37
CA MET A 102 -3.24 16.98 0.68
C MET A 102 -4.37 16.11 1.24
N LEU A 103 -5.31 16.70 1.98
CA LEU A 103 -6.35 15.97 2.73
C LEU A 103 -7.29 15.17 1.84
N GLU A 104 -7.61 15.69 0.65
CA GLU A 104 -8.64 15.12 -0.23
C GLU A 104 -8.21 13.83 -0.91
N LYS A 105 -6.93 13.45 -0.82
CA LYS A 105 -6.39 12.24 -1.48
C LYS A 105 -5.78 11.22 -0.52
N ILE A 106 -5.76 11.48 0.78
CA ILE A 106 -5.18 10.57 1.77
C ILE A 106 -6.30 9.82 2.48
N TYR A 107 -6.30 8.51 2.29
CA TYR A 107 -7.23 7.61 2.94
C TYR A 107 -6.52 6.45 3.66
N THR A 108 -7.16 5.85 4.66
CA THR A 108 -6.82 4.49 5.09
C THR A 108 -7.25 3.52 4.00
N LEU A 109 -6.53 2.41 3.85
CA LEU A 109 -6.88 1.38 2.89
C LEU A 109 -8.30 0.84 3.18
N GLY A 110 -8.61 0.57 4.44
CA GLY A 110 -9.93 0.10 4.86
C GLY A 110 -11.06 1.09 4.52
N GLU A 111 -10.90 2.37 4.83
CA GLU A 111 -11.96 3.36 4.57
C GLU A 111 -12.20 3.55 3.06
N PHE A 112 -11.14 3.57 2.23
CA PHE A 112 -11.28 3.72 0.79
C PHE A 112 -11.96 2.50 0.15
N ALA A 113 -11.63 1.30 0.65
CA ALA A 113 -12.21 0.02 0.25
C ALA A 113 -13.66 -0.21 0.77
N GLY A 114 -14.19 0.69 1.60
CA GLY A 114 -15.53 0.53 2.20
C GLY A 114 -15.60 -0.52 3.33
N ARG A 115 -14.45 -0.93 3.89
CA ARG A 115 -14.34 -1.80 5.07
C ARG A 115 -13.43 -1.13 6.11
N PRO A 116 -13.96 -0.17 6.90
CA PRO A 116 -13.15 0.59 7.84
C PRO A 116 -12.44 -0.31 8.85
N GLY A 117 -11.16 -0.06 9.07
CA GLY A 117 -10.32 -0.85 9.95
C GLY A 117 -8.84 -0.55 9.72
N ASP A 118 -8.06 -0.64 10.78
CA ASP A 118 -6.61 -0.51 10.72
C ASP A 118 -5.96 -1.87 10.43
N ILE A 119 -5.00 -1.89 9.52
CA ILE A 119 -4.27 -3.11 9.16
C ILE A 119 -3.13 -3.32 10.15
N SER A 120 -3.25 -4.41 10.92
CA SER A 120 -2.31 -4.78 11.97
C SER A 120 -0.87 -4.91 11.44
N ASP A 121 0.11 -4.43 12.20
CA ASP A 121 1.52 -4.51 11.80
C ASP A 121 2.08 -5.93 12.05
N PRO A 122 2.56 -6.64 11.00
CA PRO A 122 3.14 -7.97 11.19
C PRO A 122 4.63 -7.93 11.56
N PHE A 123 5.26 -6.76 11.61
CA PHE A 123 6.70 -6.63 11.82
C PHE A 123 7.19 -7.38 13.08
N GLY A 124 8.25 -8.18 12.94
CA GLY A 124 8.80 -9.01 14.02
C GLY A 124 7.96 -10.24 14.42
N GLY A 125 6.77 -10.42 13.83
CA GLY A 125 5.87 -11.54 14.14
C GLY A 125 6.17 -12.83 13.34
N SER A 126 5.35 -13.86 13.62
CA SER A 126 5.40 -15.16 12.94
C SER A 126 4.95 -15.06 11.48
N LEU A 127 5.36 -16.03 10.64
CA LEU A 127 4.90 -16.12 9.25
C LEU A 127 3.36 -16.19 9.15
N GLU A 128 2.68 -16.82 10.11
CA GLU A 128 1.23 -16.86 10.17
C GLU A 128 0.60 -15.46 10.31
N ARG A 129 1.19 -14.59 11.14
CA ARG A 129 0.75 -13.20 11.24
C ARG A 129 0.91 -12.46 9.90
N TYR A 130 2.00 -12.71 9.18
CA TYR A 130 2.17 -12.17 7.83
C TYR A 130 1.12 -12.69 6.84
N ARG A 131 0.75 -13.98 6.92
CA ARG A 131 -0.33 -14.55 6.08
C ARG A 131 -1.68 -13.92 6.41
N GLN A 132 -1.99 -13.72 7.68
CA GLN A 132 -3.22 -13.03 8.11
C GLN A 132 -3.27 -11.60 7.53
N THR A 133 -2.19 -10.82 7.69
CA THR A 133 -2.09 -9.48 7.09
C THR A 133 -2.18 -9.53 5.56
N ALA A 134 -1.52 -10.50 4.90
CA ALA A 134 -1.57 -10.64 3.45
C ALA A 134 -2.99 -10.95 2.95
N GLY A 135 -3.72 -11.83 3.63
CA GLY A 135 -5.13 -12.13 3.33
C GLY A 135 -6.02 -10.89 3.44
N GLU A 136 -5.86 -10.11 4.50
CA GLU A 136 -6.57 -8.83 4.67
C GLU A 136 -6.22 -7.85 3.53
N LEU A 137 -4.94 -7.71 3.19
CA LEU A 137 -4.48 -6.85 2.11
C LEU A 137 -5.02 -7.29 0.75
N LEU A 138 -5.07 -8.59 0.46
CA LEU A 138 -5.64 -9.11 -0.79
C LEU A 138 -7.10 -8.70 -0.95
N GLU A 139 -7.91 -8.91 0.09
CA GLU A 139 -9.33 -8.52 0.05
C GLU A 139 -9.51 -7.01 -0.14
N LEU A 140 -8.79 -6.20 0.64
CA LEU A 140 -8.93 -4.75 0.58
C LEU A 140 -8.40 -4.17 -0.74
N THR A 141 -7.24 -4.61 -1.22
CA THR A 141 -6.69 -4.17 -2.52
C THR A 141 -7.56 -4.61 -3.68
N ARG A 142 -8.26 -5.74 -3.55
CA ARG A 142 -9.30 -6.11 -4.49
C ARG A 142 -10.44 -5.07 -4.54
N LEU A 143 -10.98 -4.68 -3.38
CA LEU A 143 -12.06 -3.68 -3.34
C LEU A 143 -11.60 -2.31 -3.86
N VAL A 144 -10.33 -1.94 -3.63
CA VAL A 144 -9.72 -0.74 -4.22
C VAL A 144 -9.76 -0.78 -5.75
N VAL A 145 -9.30 -1.89 -6.36
CA VAL A 145 -9.29 -2.02 -7.83
C VAL A 145 -10.70 -2.00 -8.42
N GLU A 146 -11.66 -2.69 -7.80
CA GLU A 146 -13.06 -2.66 -8.24
C GLU A 146 -13.69 -1.28 -8.17
N LYS A 147 -13.27 -0.46 -7.21
CA LYS A 147 -13.71 0.93 -7.11
C LYS A 147 -13.06 1.81 -8.18
N ILE A 148 -11.76 1.62 -8.43
CA ILE A 148 -11.03 2.30 -9.51
C ILE A 148 -11.66 2.00 -10.88
N GLU A 149 -12.04 0.75 -11.13
CA GLU A 149 -12.74 0.33 -12.36
C GLU A 149 -14.03 1.12 -12.58
N LYS A 150 -14.88 1.21 -11.54
CA LYS A 150 -16.17 1.93 -11.62
C LYS A 150 -16.05 3.44 -11.79
N GLU A 151 -14.91 4.03 -11.42
CA GLU A 151 -14.64 5.46 -11.59
C GLU A 151 -14.02 5.77 -12.96
N ALA A 152 -13.67 4.74 -13.75
CA ALA A 152 -13.13 4.88 -15.10
C ALA A 152 -14.20 4.76 -16.20
N ASP A 153 -15.36 4.18 -15.88
CA ASP A 153 -16.59 4.14 -16.71
C ASP A 153 -17.41 5.43 -16.58
#